data_AF-A0A431VNR8-F1
#
_entry.id   AF-A0A431VNR8-F1
#
_cell.length_a   1.000
_cell.length_b   1.000
_cell.length_c   1.000
_cell.angle_alpha   90.00
_cell.angle_beta   90.00
_cell.angle_gamma   90.00
#
_symmetry.space_group_name_H-M   'P 1'
#
loop_
_entity.id
_entity.type
_entity.pdbx_description
1 polymer ?
#
loop_
_entity_poly.entity_id
_entity_poly.type
_entity_poly.pdbx_seq_one_letter_code
_entity_poly.pdbx_strand_id
1 'polypeptide(L)'
;MAERAPSEVEEIKKIILSHQAWLKRPSSGKRADLSFRDLSRLNLERVALSGAKLAGCNLSNTRMVRADLTQADLFGADMEGINLSGAALTGADLRGANLHRAQLTDANLRGADFRAGELMDDSNTAHGGGTTRLTEAKMERSILAGANFSGCDLTGADLNDADLTGAELTSAVLMGTDFCGATLDGVVFGNTVMDQATLTRTYIPFALPPEAIIKPNYSAMPVAEFLERVAAHERWVDSGGAEGARLDLDLVSVAGADLHGRTLAAARLRRCRLPGARLTRANLDMAELSYIDLDESDLSDASLRGATLRRAYLAHTLFNRADASPTMLAGGRAWPANFEGADFSDADLREARMGDAVVRGGVFTNTLTENSGIDIANAGAVTPPPPEERRRQKRFVRPGLVVHTEHGVFPARNWSVGGLCLLAVNQPYRRGQSFQARVVMADREDVAAVANLVVLHRDEERGQLSVRFNQYGDDLKALLKTAFLEHQKLAG
;
A
#
# COMPACT_ATOMS: atom_id res chain seq x y z
N MET A 1 23.69 -10.38 -15.11
CA MET A 1 23.26 -10.60 -13.70
C MET A 1 24.00 -11.83 -13.20
N ALA A 2 24.78 -11.72 -12.13
CA ALA A 2 25.59 -12.84 -11.64
C ALA A 2 24.70 -13.87 -10.91
N GLU A 3 24.83 -15.14 -11.28
CA GLU A 3 24.23 -16.25 -10.52
C GLU A 3 24.98 -16.43 -9.20
N ARG A 4 24.25 -16.59 -8.09
CA ARG A 4 24.83 -16.82 -6.75
C ARG A 4 25.59 -18.14 -6.72
N ALA A 5 26.76 -18.18 -6.10
CA ALA A 5 27.56 -19.40 -6.09
C ALA A 5 26.84 -20.48 -5.23
N PRO A 6 26.80 -21.76 -5.67
CA PRO A 6 26.16 -22.84 -4.90
C PRO A 6 26.68 -22.97 -3.46
N SER A 7 27.94 -22.63 -3.23
CA SER A 7 28.57 -22.62 -1.90
C SER A 7 27.94 -21.62 -0.92
N GLU A 8 27.51 -20.46 -1.42
CA GLU A 8 26.90 -19.41 -0.58
C GLU A 8 25.50 -19.83 -0.10
N VAL A 9 24.74 -20.50 -0.97
CA VAL A 9 23.41 -21.03 -0.63
C VAL A 9 23.52 -22.10 0.47
N GLU A 10 24.49 -23.01 0.37
CA GLU A 10 24.67 -24.05 1.38
C GLU A 10 25.17 -23.47 2.72
N GLU A 11 25.98 -22.42 2.69
CA GLU A 11 26.39 -21.69 3.89
C GLU A 11 25.19 -21.00 4.58
N ILE A 12 24.35 -20.29 3.83
CA ILE A 12 23.12 -19.67 4.34
C ILE A 12 22.23 -20.74 4.98
N LYS A 13 22.03 -21.87 4.29
CA LYS A 13 21.25 -22.99 4.79
C LYS A 13 21.81 -23.55 6.10
N LYS A 14 23.13 -23.68 6.23
CA LYS A 14 23.79 -24.11 7.47
C LYS A 14 23.55 -23.13 8.62
N ILE A 15 23.61 -21.82 8.36
CA ILE A 15 23.30 -20.78 9.36
C ILE A 15 21.85 -20.91 9.83
N ILE A 16 20.90 -21.04 8.89
CA ILE A 16 19.47 -21.19 9.19
C ILE A 16 19.20 -22.46 10.02
N LEU A 17 19.76 -23.60 9.62
CA LEU A 17 19.59 -24.86 10.35
C LEU A 17 20.16 -24.79 11.77
N SER A 18 21.33 -24.17 11.93
CA SER A 18 21.92 -23.90 13.25
C SER A 18 21.01 -23.02 14.11
N HIS A 19 20.38 -22.00 13.54
CA HIS A 19 19.43 -21.15 14.26
C HIS A 19 18.14 -21.87 14.64
N GLN A 20 17.60 -22.71 13.76
CA GLN A 20 16.41 -23.51 14.08
C GLN A 20 16.68 -24.54 15.18
N ALA A 21 17.91 -25.10 15.25
CA ALA A 21 18.33 -25.91 16.38
C ALA A 21 18.46 -25.06 17.67
N TRP A 22 18.98 -23.84 17.57
CA TRP A 22 19.06 -22.90 18.69
C TRP A 22 17.69 -22.50 19.26
N LEU A 23 16.68 -22.26 18.41
CA LEU A 23 15.30 -21.97 18.82
C LEU A 23 14.67 -23.11 19.63
N LYS A 24 15.01 -24.37 19.31
CA LYS A 24 14.53 -25.54 20.07
C LYS A 24 15.28 -25.71 21.39
N ARG A 25 16.59 -25.51 21.38
CA ARG A 25 17.46 -25.57 22.56
C ARG A 25 18.71 -24.70 22.31
N PRO A 26 18.97 -23.66 23.13
CA PRO A 26 20.08 -22.74 22.90
C PRO A 26 21.47 -23.40 22.79
N SER A 27 21.67 -24.58 23.39
CA SER A 27 22.94 -25.31 23.33
C SER A 27 23.14 -26.14 22.05
N SER A 28 22.11 -26.33 21.21
CA SER A 28 22.20 -27.17 19.99
C SER A 28 22.48 -26.40 18.70
N GLY A 29 22.72 -25.09 18.79
CA GLY A 29 22.99 -24.25 17.63
C GLY A 29 23.39 -22.84 18.02
N LYS A 30 23.35 -21.93 17.05
CA LYS A 30 23.66 -20.51 17.26
C LYS A 30 22.57 -19.63 16.65
N ARG A 31 22.26 -18.50 17.31
CA ARG A 31 21.40 -17.45 16.74
C ARG A 31 21.95 -17.05 15.35
N ALA A 32 21.08 -16.97 14.35
CA ALA A 32 21.50 -16.63 12.98
C ALA A 32 22.06 -15.21 12.95
N ASP A 33 23.21 -15.08 12.31
CA ASP A 33 23.75 -13.82 11.83
C ASP A 33 23.86 -13.89 10.31
N LEU A 34 22.95 -13.20 9.65
CA LEU A 34 22.80 -13.09 8.21
C LEU A 34 23.01 -11.65 7.75
N SER A 35 23.56 -10.80 8.63
CA SER A 35 23.76 -9.37 8.34
C SER A 35 24.59 -9.19 7.07
N PHE A 36 24.20 -8.23 6.24
CA PHE A 36 24.84 -7.87 4.96
C PHE A 36 24.95 -8.99 3.91
N ARG A 37 24.30 -10.13 4.11
CA ARG A 37 24.31 -11.23 3.12
C ARG A 37 23.31 -10.98 2.01
N ASP A 38 23.57 -11.60 0.86
CA ASP A 38 22.61 -11.66 -0.23
C ASP A 38 21.72 -12.91 -0.11
N LEU A 39 20.45 -12.67 0.23
CA LEU A 39 19.37 -13.64 0.33
C LEU A 39 18.31 -13.41 -0.77
N SER A 40 18.54 -12.48 -1.70
CA SER A 40 17.57 -12.11 -2.74
C SER A 40 17.10 -13.33 -3.53
N ARG A 41 15.82 -13.33 -3.91
CA ARG A 41 15.17 -14.37 -4.75
C ARG A 41 15.16 -15.79 -4.18
N LEU A 42 15.60 -16.01 -2.94
CA LEU A 42 15.51 -17.32 -2.31
C LEU A 42 14.06 -17.69 -1.96
N ASN A 43 13.79 -18.98 -1.88
CA ASN A 43 12.57 -19.49 -1.26
C ASN A 43 12.87 -19.94 0.17
N LEU A 44 12.34 -19.17 1.12
CA LEU A 44 12.45 -19.36 2.57
C LEU A 44 11.06 -19.38 3.21
N GLU A 45 10.07 -19.94 2.49
CA GLU A 45 8.72 -20.13 2.99
C GLU A 45 8.73 -20.90 4.32
N ARG A 46 7.99 -20.38 5.32
CA ARG A 46 7.86 -20.94 6.67
C ARG A 46 9.17 -21.09 7.44
N VAL A 47 10.23 -20.37 7.06
CA VAL A 47 11.48 -20.37 7.81
C VAL A 47 11.25 -19.79 9.21
N ALA A 48 11.83 -20.41 10.23
CA ALA A 48 11.89 -19.87 11.59
C ALA A 48 13.20 -19.13 11.79
N LEU A 49 13.11 -17.81 11.92
CA LEU A 49 14.19 -16.83 12.08
C LEU A 49 13.85 -15.81 13.20
N SER A 50 13.07 -16.21 14.20
CA SER A 50 12.73 -15.33 15.32
C SER A 50 13.98 -14.87 16.06
N GLY A 51 14.10 -13.56 16.22
CA GLY A 51 15.28 -12.92 16.75
C GLY A 51 16.49 -12.97 15.82
N ALA A 52 16.48 -13.46 14.60
CA ALA A 52 17.69 -13.48 13.76
C ALA A 52 18.26 -12.06 13.51
N LYS A 53 19.58 -11.96 13.31
CA LYS A 53 20.21 -10.72 12.82
C LYS A 53 20.25 -10.74 11.30
N LEU A 54 19.56 -9.79 10.67
CA LEU A 54 19.39 -9.64 9.23
C LEU A 54 19.68 -8.18 8.80
N ALA A 55 20.36 -7.40 9.65
CA ALA A 55 20.66 -6.00 9.37
C ALA A 55 21.44 -5.84 8.05
N GLY A 56 21.00 -4.92 7.19
CA GLY A 56 21.61 -4.65 5.88
C GLY A 56 21.57 -5.82 4.90
N CYS A 57 20.82 -6.88 5.17
CA CYS A 57 20.69 -8.03 4.29
C CYS A 57 19.93 -7.65 3.00
N ASN A 58 20.32 -8.21 1.86
CA ASN A 58 19.52 -8.13 0.64
C ASN A 58 18.52 -9.29 0.59
N LEU A 59 17.25 -8.98 0.78
CA LEU A 59 16.08 -9.87 0.72
C LEU A 59 15.16 -9.55 -0.47
N SER A 60 15.65 -8.77 -1.44
CA SER A 60 14.84 -8.35 -2.58
C SER A 60 14.26 -9.56 -3.33
N ASN A 61 12.96 -9.50 -3.60
CA ASN A 61 12.19 -10.53 -4.29
C ASN A 61 12.27 -11.94 -3.64
N THR A 62 12.62 -12.06 -2.36
CA THR A 62 12.65 -13.33 -1.63
C THR A 62 11.24 -13.78 -1.25
N ARG A 63 10.97 -15.09 -1.26
CA ARG A 63 9.69 -15.67 -0.80
C ARG A 63 9.85 -16.14 0.65
N MET A 64 9.19 -15.46 1.58
CA MET A 64 9.16 -15.75 3.03
C MET A 64 7.73 -15.87 3.56
N VAL A 65 6.82 -16.42 2.74
CA VAL A 65 5.41 -16.65 3.10
C VAL A 65 5.34 -17.44 4.41
N ARG A 66 4.54 -16.96 5.37
CA ARG A 66 4.37 -17.57 6.70
C ARG A 66 5.68 -17.82 7.47
N ALA A 67 6.75 -17.08 7.18
CA ALA A 67 7.97 -17.12 7.97
C ALA A 67 7.74 -16.54 9.38
N ASP A 68 8.55 -16.98 10.34
CA ASP A 68 8.64 -16.37 11.66
C ASP A 68 9.90 -15.50 11.74
N LEU A 69 9.70 -14.19 11.75
CA LEU A 69 10.68 -13.12 11.91
C LEU A 69 10.37 -12.29 13.16
N THR A 70 9.66 -12.86 14.13
CA THR A 70 9.33 -12.20 15.40
C THR A 70 10.60 -11.68 16.06
N GLN A 71 10.65 -10.39 16.43
CA GLN A 71 11.82 -9.75 17.03
C GLN A 71 13.12 -9.82 16.20
N ALA A 72 13.03 -10.10 14.89
CA ALA A 72 14.20 -10.08 14.03
C ALA A 72 14.73 -8.64 13.85
N ASP A 73 16.05 -8.52 13.72
CA ASP A 73 16.71 -7.27 13.38
C ASP A 73 16.86 -7.18 11.86
N LEU A 74 16.01 -6.38 11.22
CA LEU A 74 15.97 -6.11 9.78
C LEU A 74 16.40 -4.67 9.47
N PHE A 75 17.16 -4.03 10.38
CA PHE A 75 17.62 -2.65 10.23
C PHE A 75 18.33 -2.46 8.90
N GLY A 76 17.87 -1.52 8.08
CA GLY A 76 18.47 -1.19 6.79
C GLY A 76 18.45 -2.31 5.74
N ALA A 77 17.66 -3.37 5.93
CA ALA A 77 17.58 -4.46 4.96
C ALA A 77 16.91 -4.00 3.65
N ASP A 78 17.40 -4.49 2.50
CA ASP A 78 16.74 -4.31 1.22
C ASP A 78 15.71 -5.41 1.01
N MET A 79 14.43 -5.08 1.09
CA MET A 79 13.31 -6.02 1.05
C MET A 79 12.36 -5.70 -0.13
N GLU A 80 12.87 -5.04 -1.19
CA GLU A 80 12.07 -4.67 -2.34
C GLU A 80 11.36 -5.89 -2.95
N GLY A 81 10.04 -5.82 -3.09
CA GLY A 81 9.24 -6.90 -3.69
C GLY A 81 9.23 -8.22 -2.92
N ILE A 82 9.71 -8.26 -1.67
CA ILE A 82 9.68 -9.47 -0.84
C ILE A 82 8.25 -9.98 -0.66
N ASN A 83 8.06 -11.30 -0.55
CA ASN A 83 6.77 -11.89 -0.18
C ASN A 83 6.78 -12.43 1.25
N LEU A 84 6.14 -11.70 2.16
CA LEU A 84 5.93 -11.98 3.58
C LEU A 84 4.44 -12.25 3.91
N SER A 85 3.62 -12.67 2.95
CA SER A 85 2.20 -12.94 3.22
C SER A 85 2.02 -13.93 4.37
N GLY A 86 1.21 -13.55 5.38
CA GLY A 86 0.96 -14.34 6.58
C GLY A 86 2.18 -14.57 7.49
N ALA A 87 3.28 -13.85 7.31
CA ALA A 87 4.46 -13.96 8.16
C ALA A 87 4.24 -13.31 9.55
N ALA A 88 4.99 -13.77 10.54
CA ALA A 88 5.05 -13.16 11.87
C ALA A 88 6.28 -12.25 11.98
N LEU A 89 6.08 -10.99 12.28
CA LEU A 89 7.08 -9.93 12.43
C LEU A 89 6.84 -9.11 13.70
N THR A 90 6.21 -9.70 14.72
CA THR A 90 5.86 -9.00 15.96
C THR A 90 7.10 -8.38 16.59
N GLY A 91 7.10 -7.04 16.70
CA GLY A 91 8.20 -6.22 17.19
C GLY A 91 9.54 -6.42 16.49
N ALA A 92 9.53 -6.77 15.20
CA ALA A 92 10.73 -6.70 14.37
C ALA A 92 11.21 -5.25 14.22
N ASP A 93 12.53 -5.08 14.12
CA ASP A 93 13.17 -3.79 13.83
C ASP A 93 13.34 -3.65 12.32
N LEU A 94 12.54 -2.81 11.69
CA LEU A 94 12.51 -2.54 10.25
C LEU A 94 13.00 -1.12 9.94
N ARG A 95 13.71 -0.48 10.88
CA ARG A 95 14.17 0.89 10.70
C ARG A 95 15.12 0.99 9.52
N GLY A 96 14.87 1.95 8.64
CA GLY A 96 15.62 2.17 7.41
C GLY A 96 15.48 1.08 6.34
N ALA A 97 14.60 0.09 6.51
CA ALA A 97 14.43 -0.97 5.52
C ALA A 97 13.71 -0.47 4.24
N ASN A 98 14.03 -1.08 3.10
CA ASN A 98 13.35 -0.83 1.83
C ASN A 98 12.30 -1.92 1.57
N LEU A 99 11.03 -1.64 1.83
CA LEU A 99 9.87 -2.50 1.58
C LEU A 99 9.04 -2.05 0.38
N HIS A 100 9.65 -1.31 -0.56
CA HIS A 100 8.97 -0.91 -1.80
C HIS A 100 8.33 -2.15 -2.46
N ARG A 101 7.01 -2.09 -2.70
CA ARG A 101 6.22 -3.18 -3.30
C ARG A 101 6.27 -4.54 -2.55
N ALA A 102 6.65 -4.56 -1.28
CA ALA A 102 6.59 -5.76 -0.47
C ALA A 102 5.16 -6.31 -0.36
N GLN A 103 5.00 -7.64 -0.30
CA GLN A 103 3.72 -8.31 -0.04
C GLN A 103 3.67 -8.75 1.42
N LEU A 104 2.80 -8.14 2.20
CA LEU A 104 2.61 -8.29 3.66
C LEU A 104 1.14 -8.60 4.00
N THR A 105 0.35 -9.06 3.03
CA THR A 105 -1.06 -9.44 3.23
C THR A 105 -1.18 -10.46 4.36
N ASP A 106 -2.12 -10.25 5.28
CA ASP A 106 -2.35 -11.08 6.47
C ASP A 106 -1.11 -11.23 7.41
N ALA A 107 -0.05 -10.43 7.26
CA ALA A 107 1.13 -10.49 8.12
C ALA A 107 0.86 -9.88 9.51
N ASN A 108 1.55 -10.40 10.54
CA ASN A 108 1.48 -9.86 11.89
C ASN A 108 2.72 -9.03 12.22
N LEU A 109 2.56 -7.71 12.19
CA LEU A 109 3.58 -6.69 12.41
C LEU A 109 3.30 -5.89 13.71
N ARG A 110 2.59 -6.49 14.66
CA ARG A 110 2.27 -5.83 15.94
C ARG A 110 3.53 -5.29 16.60
N GLY A 111 3.55 -4.00 16.92
CA GLY A 111 4.67 -3.35 17.59
C GLY A 111 5.97 -3.27 16.77
N ALA A 112 5.94 -3.56 15.47
CA ALA A 112 7.12 -3.43 14.62
C ALA A 112 7.58 -1.96 14.51
N ASP A 113 8.89 -1.75 14.44
CA ASP A 113 9.48 -0.41 14.37
C ASP A 113 9.93 -0.11 12.95
N PHE A 114 9.24 0.80 12.28
CA PHE A 114 9.55 1.23 10.92
C PHE A 114 10.19 2.62 10.89
N ARG A 115 10.51 3.25 12.01
CA ARG A 115 11.08 4.61 12.01
C ARG A 115 12.26 4.74 11.04
N ALA A 116 12.55 5.96 10.60
CA ALA A 116 13.76 6.22 9.82
C ALA A 116 14.98 5.58 10.51
N GLY A 117 15.82 4.92 9.73
CA GLY A 117 17.10 4.44 10.25
C GLY A 117 17.98 5.66 10.50
N GLU A 118 18.46 5.84 11.71
CA GLU A 118 19.50 6.85 11.99
C GLU A 118 20.77 6.09 12.30
N LEU A 119 21.82 6.33 11.51
CA LEU A 119 23.16 5.86 11.83
C LEU A 119 23.84 7.00 12.59
N MET A 120 24.09 6.79 13.88
CA MET A 120 24.93 7.68 14.66
C MET A 120 26.38 7.29 14.39
N ASP A 121 27.22 8.26 14.07
CA ASP A 121 28.67 8.05 14.05
C ASP A 121 29.24 8.11 15.49
N ASP A 122 30.55 7.88 15.63
CA ASP A 122 31.25 7.95 16.91
C ASP A 122 31.19 9.35 17.58
N SER A 123 30.81 10.39 16.81
CA SER A 123 30.60 11.75 17.31
C SER A 123 29.16 12.01 17.75
N ASN A 124 28.31 10.97 17.76
CA ASN A 124 26.89 11.04 18.10
C ASN A 124 26.11 12.00 17.17
N THR A 125 26.64 12.22 15.97
CA THR A 125 25.96 12.97 14.91
C THR A 125 25.19 11.99 14.03
N ALA A 126 23.89 12.22 13.91
CA ALA A 126 23.03 11.45 13.02
C ALA A 126 23.45 11.71 11.57
N HIS A 127 24.04 10.69 10.94
CA HIS A 127 24.15 10.63 9.50
C HIS A 127 22.89 9.94 8.99
N GLY A 128 22.14 10.61 8.11
CA GLY A 128 20.84 10.15 7.64
C GLY A 128 20.93 8.70 7.15
N GLY A 129 20.42 7.76 7.94
CA GLY A 129 20.06 6.47 7.40
C GLY A 129 18.79 6.65 6.57
N GLY A 130 18.56 5.70 5.67
CA GLY A 130 17.45 5.80 4.75
C GLY A 130 16.12 5.94 5.49
N THR A 131 15.23 6.78 4.96
CA THR A 131 13.81 6.71 5.30
C THR A 131 13.31 5.29 5.02
N THR A 132 12.63 4.67 5.97
CA THR A 132 11.96 3.39 5.71
C THR A 132 10.91 3.58 4.64
N ARG A 133 10.99 2.80 3.56
CA ARG A 133 10.11 2.93 2.40
C ARG A 133 9.16 1.76 2.34
N LEU A 134 7.86 2.02 2.44
CA LEU A 134 6.77 1.07 2.22
C LEU A 134 5.93 1.46 1.00
N THR A 135 6.51 2.20 0.07
CA THR A 135 5.77 2.71 -1.08
C THR A 135 5.19 1.56 -1.89
N GLU A 136 3.89 1.62 -2.14
CA GLU A 136 3.11 0.60 -2.83
C GLU A 136 3.13 -0.81 -2.19
N ALA A 137 3.51 -0.92 -0.91
CA ALA A 137 3.46 -2.20 -0.20
C ALA A 137 2.01 -2.70 -0.07
N LYS A 138 1.83 -4.02 -0.16
CA LYS A 138 0.54 -4.70 -0.01
C LYS A 138 0.37 -5.23 1.40
N MET A 139 -0.41 -4.55 2.22
CA MET A 139 -0.56 -4.79 3.66
C MET A 139 -2.02 -5.06 4.06
N GLU A 140 -2.85 -5.50 3.10
CA GLU A 140 -4.25 -5.85 3.31
C GLU A 140 -4.41 -6.87 4.46
N ARG A 141 -5.35 -6.61 5.38
CA ARG A 141 -5.64 -7.43 6.59
C ARG A 141 -4.44 -7.69 7.50
N SER A 142 -3.35 -6.93 7.36
CA SER A 142 -2.21 -7.04 8.26
C SER A 142 -2.54 -6.51 9.66
N ILE A 143 -1.83 -7.04 10.66
CA ILE A 143 -1.93 -6.58 12.05
C ILE A 143 -0.76 -5.63 12.31
N LEU A 144 -1.04 -4.35 12.46
CA LEU A 144 -0.06 -3.27 12.66
C LEU A 144 -0.25 -2.57 14.01
N ALA A 145 -1.02 -3.19 14.92
CA ALA A 145 -1.34 -2.58 16.19
C ALA A 145 -0.07 -2.22 16.98
N GLY A 146 0.04 -0.97 17.41
CA GLY A 146 1.21 -0.42 18.10
C GLY A 146 2.48 -0.30 17.25
N ALA A 147 2.43 -0.53 15.94
CA ALA A 147 3.58 -0.35 15.07
C ALA A 147 3.95 1.13 14.94
N ASN A 148 5.24 1.42 14.78
CA ASN A 148 5.74 2.78 14.68
C ASN A 148 6.17 3.12 13.26
N PHE A 149 5.39 3.95 12.57
CA PHE A 149 5.65 4.43 11.21
C PHE A 149 6.19 5.86 11.17
N SER A 150 6.77 6.35 12.26
CA SER A 150 7.15 7.76 12.31
C SER A 150 8.22 8.08 11.27
N GLY A 151 7.94 9.05 10.39
CA GLY A 151 8.83 9.44 9.29
C GLY A 151 8.93 8.44 8.13
N CYS A 152 8.06 7.42 8.06
CA CYS A 152 8.06 6.45 6.97
C CYS A 152 7.40 6.99 5.70
N ASP A 153 7.79 6.45 4.55
CA ASP A 153 7.10 6.69 3.29
C ASP A 153 6.18 5.52 2.93
N LEU A 154 4.88 5.71 3.15
CA LEU A 154 3.79 4.76 2.85
C LEU A 154 3.04 5.15 1.57
N THR A 155 3.61 6.02 0.72
CA THR A 155 2.95 6.50 -0.50
C THR A 155 2.44 5.31 -1.31
N GLY A 156 1.13 5.26 -1.51
CA GLY A 156 0.51 4.23 -2.31
C GLY A 156 0.32 2.87 -1.67
N ALA A 157 0.70 2.71 -0.41
CA ALA A 157 0.52 1.46 0.32
C ALA A 157 -0.97 1.07 0.40
N ASP A 158 -1.22 -0.23 0.47
CA ASP A 158 -2.53 -0.84 0.54
C ASP A 158 -2.74 -1.43 1.94
N LEU A 159 -3.39 -0.67 2.81
CA LEU A 159 -3.71 -0.95 4.20
C LEU A 159 -5.19 -1.34 4.39
N ASN A 160 -5.85 -1.81 3.34
CA ASN A 160 -7.25 -2.22 3.39
C ASN A 160 -7.49 -3.26 4.49
N ASP A 161 -8.52 -3.06 5.32
CA ASP A 161 -8.88 -3.91 6.47
C ASP A 161 -7.74 -4.17 7.48
N ALA A 162 -6.66 -3.37 7.46
CA ALA A 162 -5.55 -3.53 8.39
C ALA A 162 -5.92 -3.05 9.81
N ASP A 163 -5.30 -3.65 10.82
CA ASP A 163 -5.45 -3.22 12.21
C ASP A 163 -4.30 -2.29 12.60
N LEU A 164 -4.51 -0.97 12.58
CA LEU A 164 -3.55 0.03 13.02
C LEU A 164 -3.77 0.48 14.46
N THR A 165 -4.51 -0.27 15.30
CA THR A 165 -4.83 0.17 16.67
C THR A 165 -3.59 0.62 17.44
N GLY A 166 -3.53 1.88 17.87
CA GLY A 166 -2.40 2.45 18.61
C GLY A 166 -1.11 2.65 17.78
N ALA A 167 -1.17 2.61 16.46
CA ALA A 167 0.00 2.85 15.61
C ALA A 167 0.39 4.33 15.57
N GLU A 168 1.68 4.60 15.39
CA GLU A 168 2.24 5.95 15.30
C GLU A 168 2.49 6.33 13.83
N LEU A 169 1.83 7.38 13.33
CA LEU A 169 1.98 7.88 11.94
C LEU A 169 2.59 9.29 11.90
N THR A 170 3.23 9.73 12.98
CA THR A 170 3.84 11.06 13.08
C THR A 170 4.88 11.27 11.97
N SER A 171 4.76 12.32 11.18
CA SER A 171 5.63 12.65 10.03
C SER A 171 5.65 11.58 8.93
N ALA A 172 4.74 10.61 8.94
CA ALA A 172 4.63 9.62 7.86
C ALA A 172 4.06 10.26 6.59
N VAL A 173 4.46 9.74 5.41
CA VAL A 173 3.92 10.15 4.11
C VAL A 173 2.92 9.12 3.63
N LEU A 174 1.65 9.52 3.48
CA LEU A 174 0.51 8.66 3.17
C LEU A 174 -0.17 9.03 1.84
N MET A 175 0.53 9.71 0.93
CA MET A 175 -0.06 10.11 -0.37
C MET A 175 -0.52 8.88 -1.17
N GLY A 176 -1.78 8.90 -1.59
CA GLY A 176 -2.45 7.79 -2.25
C GLY A 176 -2.55 6.49 -1.43
N THR A 177 -2.25 6.48 -0.13
CA THR A 177 -2.42 5.27 0.69
C THR A 177 -3.89 4.90 0.78
N ASP A 178 -4.21 3.60 0.69
CA ASP A 178 -5.57 3.09 0.81
C ASP A 178 -5.74 2.36 2.14
N PHE A 179 -6.55 2.89 3.05
CA PHE A 179 -6.87 2.29 4.36
C PHE A 179 -8.38 2.06 4.51
N CYS A 180 -9.10 1.79 3.41
CA CYS A 180 -10.53 1.48 3.53
C CYS A 180 -10.75 0.26 4.44
N GLY A 181 -11.63 0.40 5.44
CA GLY A 181 -11.93 -0.66 6.41
C GLY A 181 -10.88 -0.86 7.51
N ALA A 182 -9.77 -0.11 7.49
CA ALA A 182 -8.75 -0.20 8.52
C ALA A 182 -9.28 0.25 9.89
N THR A 183 -8.78 -0.38 10.97
CA THR A 183 -9.03 0.07 12.35
C THR A 183 -8.00 1.11 12.72
N LEU A 184 -8.45 2.32 13.10
CA LEU A 184 -7.58 3.46 13.44
C LEU A 184 -7.64 3.83 14.93
N ASP A 185 -8.24 3.00 15.78
CA ASP A 185 -8.44 3.33 17.20
C ASP A 185 -7.12 3.64 17.90
N GLY A 186 -7.00 4.85 18.47
CA GLY A 186 -5.78 5.28 19.16
C GLY A 186 -4.58 5.53 18.25
N VAL A 187 -4.75 5.56 16.92
CA VAL A 187 -3.69 5.96 16.00
C VAL A 187 -3.28 7.40 16.28
N VAL A 188 -1.98 7.64 16.30
CA VAL A 188 -1.41 8.98 16.48
C VAL A 188 -1.04 9.57 15.12
N PHE A 189 -1.64 10.71 14.81
CA PHE A 189 -1.27 11.55 13.67
C PHE A 189 -0.58 12.81 14.19
N GLY A 190 0.45 13.26 13.48
CA GLY A 190 1.22 14.45 13.86
C GLY A 190 2.17 14.83 12.73
N ASN A 191 1.97 15.98 12.07
CA ASN A 191 2.72 16.33 10.85
C ASN A 191 2.65 15.24 9.76
N THR A 192 1.61 14.42 9.75
CA THR A 192 1.45 13.34 8.78
C THR A 192 1.06 13.92 7.42
N VAL A 193 1.77 13.54 6.35
CA VAL A 193 1.55 14.08 5.01
C VAL A 193 0.46 13.28 4.29
N MET A 194 -0.63 13.94 3.90
CA MET A 194 -1.68 13.35 3.05
C MET A 194 -2.11 14.33 1.96
N ASP A 195 -2.38 13.81 0.76
CA ASP A 195 -3.04 14.59 -0.29
C ASP A 195 -4.57 14.65 -0.06
N GLN A 196 -5.23 15.56 -0.77
CA GLN A 196 -6.67 15.78 -0.63
C GLN A 196 -7.50 14.55 -1.04
N ALA A 197 -7.04 13.82 -2.06
CA ALA A 197 -7.74 12.63 -2.56
C ALA A 197 -7.74 11.50 -1.52
N THR A 198 -6.60 11.31 -0.87
CA THR A 198 -6.38 10.38 0.25
C THR A 198 -7.30 10.75 1.41
N LEU A 199 -7.24 12.00 1.87
CA LEU A 199 -8.09 12.50 2.97
C LEU A 199 -9.58 12.28 2.70
N THR A 200 -10.04 12.58 1.48
CA THR A 200 -11.45 12.44 1.10
C THR A 200 -11.92 10.99 1.14
N ARG A 201 -11.03 10.02 0.88
CA ARG A 201 -11.33 8.58 0.92
C ARG A 201 -11.04 7.97 2.29
N THR A 202 -10.37 8.70 3.18
CA THR A 202 -10.07 8.29 4.56
C THR A 202 -11.26 8.52 5.45
N TYR A 203 -11.59 7.51 6.26
CA TYR A 203 -12.43 7.73 7.42
C TYR A 203 -11.56 7.73 8.66
N ILE A 204 -11.45 8.89 9.33
CA ILE A 204 -10.75 9.02 10.61
C ILE A 204 -11.83 9.13 11.70
N PRO A 205 -11.97 8.13 12.60
CA PRO A 205 -13.11 8.03 13.51
C PRO A 205 -13.07 9.00 14.70
N PHE A 206 -12.17 9.98 14.69
CA PHE A 206 -11.96 10.94 15.76
C PHE A 206 -11.50 12.29 15.20
N ALA A 207 -11.73 13.35 15.98
CA ALA A 207 -11.24 14.67 15.65
C ALA A 207 -9.71 14.69 15.70
N LEU A 208 -9.11 15.24 14.65
CA LEU A 208 -7.68 15.48 14.58
C LEU A 208 -7.36 16.91 15.02
N PRO A 209 -6.22 17.15 15.68
CA PRO A 209 -5.74 18.51 15.86
C PRO A 209 -5.41 19.15 14.50
N PRO A 210 -5.51 20.48 14.36
CA PRO A 210 -5.30 21.17 13.08
C PRO A 210 -3.99 20.82 12.36
N GLU A 211 -2.94 20.52 13.12
CA GLU A 211 -1.59 20.22 12.65
C GLU A 211 -1.29 18.71 12.49
N ALA A 212 -2.24 17.83 12.78
CA ALA A 212 -2.02 16.38 12.64
C ALA A 212 -1.77 15.97 11.19
N ILE A 213 -2.50 16.57 10.25
CA ILE A 213 -2.33 16.32 8.82
C ILE A 213 -1.83 17.58 8.13
N ILE A 214 -0.77 17.44 7.36
CA ILE A 214 -0.22 18.49 6.52
C ILE A 214 -0.31 18.08 5.05
N LYS A 215 -0.42 19.09 4.18
CA LYS A 215 -0.38 18.87 2.74
C LYS A 215 1.05 18.50 2.30
N PRO A 216 1.22 17.79 1.18
CA PRO A 216 2.55 17.52 0.64
C PRO A 216 3.28 18.83 0.36
N ASN A 217 4.51 18.93 0.85
CA ASN A 217 5.37 20.09 0.63
C ASN A 217 6.21 19.87 -0.63
N TYR A 218 5.84 20.52 -1.72
CA TYR A 218 6.58 20.45 -2.97
C TYR A 218 7.67 21.51 -3.00
N SER A 219 8.91 21.11 -3.30
CA SER A 219 9.99 22.03 -3.56
C SER A 219 9.77 22.71 -4.91
N ALA A 220 9.46 24.01 -4.91
CA ALA A 220 9.34 24.79 -6.13
C ALA A 220 10.71 24.91 -6.81
N MET A 221 10.80 24.54 -8.08
CA MET A 221 12.03 24.65 -8.87
C MET A 221 11.81 25.64 -10.03
N PRO A 222 12.71 26.63 -10.21
CA PRO A 222 12.64 27.52 -11.35
C PRO A 222 12.70 26.74 -12.67
N VAL A 223 11.89 27.14 -13.65
CA VAL A 223 11.86 26.47 -14.96
C VAL A 223 13.26 26.39 -15.58
N ALA A 224 14.05 27.45 -15.55
CA ALA A 224 15.41 27.46 -16.10
C ALA A 224 16.31 26.36 -15.50
N GLU A 225 16.31 26.22 -14.17
CA GLU A 225 17.06 25.16 -13.48
C GLU A 225 16.55 23.77 -13.89
N PHE A 226 15.23 23.60 -13.97
CA PHE A 226 14.65 22.35 -14.42
C PHE A 226 15.08 22.01 -15.86
N LEU A 227 15.08 22.98 -16.78
CA LEU A 227 15.51 22.75 -18.16
C LEU A 227 17.01 22.42 -18.25
N GLU A 228 17.86 22.98 -17.39
CA GLU A 228 19.28 22.60 -17.30
C GLU A 228 19.45 21.15 -16.85
N ARG A 229 18.67 20.71 -15.84
CA ARG A 229 18.67 19.32 -15.37
C ARG A 229 18.17 18.37 -16.46
N VAL A 230 17.17 18.76 -17.24
CA VAL A 230 16.74 17.98 -18.41
C VAL A 230 17.85 17.92 -19.44
N ALA A 231 18.52 19.01 -19.80
CA ALA A 231 19.65 18.98 -20.74
C ALA A 231 20.81 18.09 -20.25
N ALA A 232 21.05 18.01 -18.94
CA ALA A 232 21.98 17.04 -18.35
C ALA A 232 21.50 15.59 -18.48
N HIS A 233 20.19 15.36 -18.41
CA HIS A 233 19.57 14.05 -18.63
C HIS A 233 19.61 13.61 -20.08
N GLU A 234 19.43 14.52 -21.03
CA GLU A 234 19.54 14.19 -22.46
C GLU A 234 20.96 13.70 -22.79
N ARG A 235 22.00 14.40 -22.31
CA ARG A 235 23.39 13.92 -22.40
C ARG A 235 23.60 12.55 -21.76
N TRP A 236 22.90 12.26 -20.67
CA TRP A 236 22.93 10.96 -20.00
C TRP A 236 22.28 9.86 -20.83
N VAL A 237 21.14 10.14 -21.48
CA VAL A 237 20.51 9.18 -22.39
C VAL A 237 21.40 8.94 -23.61
N ASP A 238 21.88 10.00 -24.26
CA ASP A 238 22.65 9.93 -25.52
C ASP A 238 23.98 9.19 -25.36
N SER A 239 24.61 9.31 -24.19
CA SER A 239 25.88 8.66 -23.87
C SER A 239 25.73 7.24 -23.30
N GLY A 240 24.51 6.71 -23.16
CA GLY A 240 24.27 5.44 -22.46
C GLY A 240 24.64 5.48 -20.97
N GLY A 241 24.59 6.67 -20.38
CA GLY A 241 24.81 6.93 -18.95
C GLY A 241 26.21 7.40 -18.57
N ALA A 242 27.11 7.63 -19.54
CA ALA A 242 28.50 8.01 -19.28
C ALA A 242 28.69 9.51 -18.98
N GLU A 243 27.84 10.38 -19.54
CA GLU A 243 27.91 11.84 -19.39
C GLU A 243 26.62 12.42 -18.84
N GLY A 244 26.68 13.60 -18.21
CA GLY A 244 25.48 14.24 -17.65
C GLY A 244 24.96 13.53 -16.40
N ALA A 245 23.66 13.63 -16.15
CA ALA A 245 23.01 13.02 -15.00
C ALA A 245 21.56 12.66 -15.30
N ARG A 246 21.11 11.47 -14.89
CA ARG A 246 19.70 11.11 -15.05
C ARG A 246 18.81 12.08 -14.26
N LEU A 247 17.72 12.52 -14.87
CA LEU A 247 16.70 13.30 -14.18
C LEU A 247 16.02 12.40 -13.14
N ASP A 248 16.25 12.68 -11.86
CA ASP A 248 15.68 11.98 -10.72
C ASP A 248 15.19 13.02 -9.72
N LEU A 249 13.89 13.32 -9.78
CA LEU A 249 13.21 14.29 -8.93
C LEU A 249 12.07 13.60 -8.18
N ASP A 250 11.81 14.11 -6.98
CA ASP A 250 10.76 13.64 -6.09
C ASP A 250 10.23 14.83 -5.30
N LEU A 251 8.90 14.98 -5.19
CA LEU A 251 8.27 16.13 -4.51
C LEU A 251 8.74 17.50 -5.04
N VAL A 252 9.00 17.62 -6.34
CA VAL A 252 9.37 18.89 -7.00
C VAL A 252 8.18 19.43 -7.78
N SER A 253 7.98 20.75 -7.76
CA SER A 253 6.95 21.44 -8.55
C SER A 253 7.57 22.40 -9.56
N VAL A 254 7.25 22.25 -10.84
CA VAL A 254 7.64 23.14 -11.94
C VAL A 254 6.44 23.38 -12.84
N ALA A 255 5.80 24.55 -12.73
CA ALA A 255 4.64 24.88 -13.56
C ALA A 255 5.05 25.39 -14.94
N GLY A 256 4.32 24.99 -15.99
CA GLY A 256 4.42 25.57 -17.34
C GLY A 256 5.74 25.33 -18.06
N ALA A 257 6.49 24.28 -17.73
CA ALA A 257 7.74 23.97 -18.39
C ALA A 257 7.51 23.57 -19.86
N ASP A 258 8.27 24.16 -20.79
CA ASP A 258 8.31 23.72 -22.19
C ASP A 258 9.29 22.55 -22.35
N LEU A 259 8.73 21.38 -22.60
CA LEU A 259 9.41 20.10 -22.78
C LEU A 259 9.17 19.54 -24.18
N HIS A 260 8.72 20.38 -25.12
CA HIS A 260 8.38 19.99 -26.47
C HIS A 260 9.54 19.26 -27.16
N GLY A 261 9.30 18.03 -27.63
CA GLY A 261 10.29 17.25 -28.37
C GLY A 261 11.50 16.77 -27.56
N ARG A 262 11.53 16.98 -26.24
CA ARG A 262 12.69 16.66 -25.40
C ARG A 262 12.70 15.19 -24.99
N THR A 263 13.90 14.67 -24.67
CA THR A 263 14.03 13.29 -24.18
C THR A 263 14.07 13.23 -22.66
N LEU A 264 13.12 12.48 -22.12
CA LEU A 264 12.89 12.19 -20.70
C LEU A 264 12.84 10.67 -20.48
N ALA A 265 13.37 9.90 -21.43
CA ALA A 265 13.34 8.45 -21.39
C ALA A 265 14.06 7.91 -20.15
N ALA A 266 13.38 7.03 -19.42
CA ALA A 266 13.83 6.50 -18.13
C ALA A 266 14.06 7.55 -17.01
N ALA A 267 13.63 8.81 -17.19
CA ALA A 267 13.61 9.80 -16.12
C ALA A 267 12.75 9.32 -14.94
N ARG A 268 13.10 9.74 -13.72
CA ARG A 268 12.30 9.51 -12.52
C ARG A 268 11.78 10.85 -12.02
N LEU A 269 10.47 11.05 -12.08
CA LEU A 269 9.79 12.28 -11.67
C LEU A 269 8.59 11.90 -10.78
N ARG A 270 8.87 11.13 -9.73
CA ARG A 270 7.84 10.58 -8.82
C ARG A 270 7.25 11.70 -7.99
N ARG A 271 5.93 11.68 -7.75
CA ARG A 271 5.26 12.66 -6.87
C ARG A 271 5.65 14.11 -7.20
N CYS A 272 5.96 14.40 -8.46
CA CYS A 272 6.29 15.75 -8.92
C CYS A 272 5.01 16.42 -9.42
N ARG A 273 5.06 17.75 -9.55
CA ARG A 273 3.99 18.54 -10.19
C ARG A 273 4.55 19.27 -11.37
N LEU A 274 3.98 19.05 -12.54
CA LEU A 274 4.30 19.72 -13.79
C LEU A 274 3.03 20.30 -14.44
N PRO A 275 2.19 21.07 -13.71
CA PRO A 275 0.92 21.53 -14.25
C PRO A 275 1.14 22.48 -15.43
N GLY A 276 0.33 22.35 -16.48
CA GLY A 276 0.43 23.15 -17.70
C GLY A 276 1.72 22.94 -18.49
N ALA A 277 2.47 21.86 -18.24
CA ALA A 277 3.70 21.59 -18.99
C ALA A 277 3.38 21.25 -20.45
N ARG A 278 4.21 21.73 -21.37
CA ARG A 278 4.12 21.39 -22.79
C ARG A 278 5.06 20.24 -23.10
N LEU A 279 4.52 19.03 -23.12
CA LEU A 279 5.21 17.76 -23.38
C LEU A 279 4.99 17.25 -24.81
N THR A 280 4.50 18.10 -25.71
CA THR A 280 4.18 17.68 -27.08
C THR A 280 5.39 17.09 -27.79
N ARG A 281 5.25 15.91 -28.38
CA ARG A 281 6.36 15.15 -29.01
C ARG A 281 7.52 14.77 -28.07
N ALA A 282 7.38 14.92 -26.76
CA ALA A 282 8.42 14.50 -25.82
C ALA A 282 8.55 12.96 -25.81
N ASN A 283 9.76 12.47 -25.52
CA ASN A 283 10.02 11.06 -25.32
C ASN A 283 10.06 10.73 -23.82
N LEU A 284 9.00 10.14 -23.29
CA LEU A 284 8.85 9.68 -21.91
C LEU A 284 8.95 8.15 -21.80
N ASP A 285 9.51 7.47 -22.79
CA ASP A 285 9.61 6.01 -22.80
C ASP A 285 10.29 5.49 -21.52
N MET A 286 9.66 4.49 -20.88
CA MET A 286 10.15 3.88 -19.65
C MET A 286 10.34 4.86 -18.46
N ALA A 287 9.80 6.09 -18.53
CA ALA A 287 9.87 7.04 -17.43
C ALA A 287 9.03 6.59 -16.22
N GLU A 288 9.47 6.96 -15.02
CA GLU A 288 8.78 6.69 -13.77
C GLU A 288 8.13 7.98 -13.26
N LEU A 289 6.81 8.05 -13.42
CA LEU A 289 5.96 9.22 -13.20
C LEU A 289 4.82 8.88 -12.22
N SER A 290 4.96 7.84 -11.39
CA SER A 290 3.93 7.50 -10.40
C SER A 290 3.64 8.70 -9.48
N TYR A 291 2.35 8.95 -9.24
CA TYR A 291 1.83 10.07 -8.47
C TYR A 291 2.18 11.46 -9.03
N ILE A 292 2.59 11.57 -10.29
CA ILE A 292 2.83 12.87 -10.91
C ILE A 292 1.51 13.62 -11.06
N ASP A 293 1.54 14.93 -10.87
CA ASP A 293 0.48 15.86 -11.23
C ASP A 293 0.87 16.55 -12.54
N LEU A 294 0.10 16.28 -13.60
CA LEU A 294 0.25 16.87 -14.93
C LEU A 294 -1.02 17.64 -15.34
N ASP A 295 -1.83 18.12 -14.38
CA ASP A 295 -3.06 18.85 -14.69
C ASP A 295 -2.86 19.93 -15.76
N GLU A 296 -3.80 20.04 -16.69
CA GLU A 296 -3.76 21.00 -17.82
C GLU A 296 -2.53 20.89 -18.75
N SER A 297 -1.75 19.81 -18.68
CA SER A 297 -0.56 19.64 -19.52
C SER A 297 -0.89 19.09 -20.91
N ASP A 298 -0.01 19.38 -21.88
CA ASP A 298 -0.15 18.93 -23.27
C ASP A 298 0.88 17.85 -23.61
N LEU A 299 0.45 16.60 -23.62
CA LEU A 299 1.21 15.41 -24.01
C LEU A 299 0.90 14.97 -25.46
N SER A 300 0.32 15.84 -26.30
CA SER A 300 -0.04 15.44 -27.67
C SER A 300 1.19 14.97 -28.45
N ASP A 301 1.04 13.85 -29.17
CA ASP A 301 2.11 13.21 -29.94
C ASP A 301 3.35 12.77 -29.11
N ALA A 302 3.28 12.77 -27.76
CA ALA A 302 4.36 12.28 -26.92
C ALA A 302 4.47 10.73 -26.97
N SER A 303 5.68 10.21 -26.77
CA SER A 303 5.91 8.77 -26.59
C SER A 303 5.96 8.46 -25.09
N LEU A 304 5.16 7.50 -24.62
CA LEU A 304 5.04 7.07 -23.22
C LEU A 304 5.24 5.56 -23.12
N ARG A 305 6.00 4.96 -24.03
CA ARG A 305 6.01 3.51 -24.19
C ARG A 305 6.65 2.86 -22.99
N GLY A 306 5.90 1.99 -22.32
CA GLY A 306 6.35 1.33 -21.09
C GLY A 306 6.57 2.25 -19.89
N ALA A 307 6.13 3.51 -19.95
CA ALA A 307 6.21 4.45 -18.84
C ALA A 307 5.26 4.06 -17.70
N THR A 308 5.63 4.38 -16.45
CA THR A 308 4.78 4.17 -15.28
C THR A 308 4.16 5.50 -14.85
N LEU A 309 2.83 5.62 -14.92
CA LEU A 309 2.02 6.77 -14.51
C LEU A 309 0.96 6.34 -13.48
N ARG A 310 1.33 5.45 -12.56
CA ARG A 310 0.37 4.93 -11.57
C ARG A 310 -0.11 6.05 -10.67
N ARG A 311 -1.43 6.16 -10.53
CA ARG A 311 -2.09 7.19 -9.72
C ARG A 311 -1.61 8.60 -10.07
N ALA A 312 -1.22 8.82 -11.32
CA ALA A 312 -0.97 10.15 -11.85
C ALA A 312 -2.27 10.94 -11.92
N TYR A 313 -2.20 12.22 -11.62
CA TYR A 313 -3.28 13.16 -11.84
C TYR A 313 -3.11 13.78 -13.23
N LEU A 314 -3.93 13.34 -14.17
CA LEU A 314 -3.90 13.67 -15.60
C LEU A 314 -5.19 14.39 -16.00
N ALA A 315 -5.88 15.02 -15.06
CA ALA A 315 -7.10 15.76 -15.35
C ALA A 315 -6.81 16.89 -16.35
N HIS A 316 -7.77 17.18 -17.22
CA HIS A 316 -7.68 18.24 -18.23
C HIS A 316 -6.45 18.15 -19.17
N THR A 317 -5.79 17.00 -19.24
CA THR A 317 -4.60 16.83 -20.10
C THR A 317 -4.99 16.61 -21.56
N LEU A 318 -4.16 17.13 -22.47
CA LEU A 318 -4.23 16.78 -23.89
C LEU A 318 -3.30 15.58 -24.13
N PHE A 319 -3.89 14.45 -24.50
CA PHE A 319 -3.21 13.18 -24.78
C PHE A 319 -3.31 12.79 -26.26
N ASN A 320 -3.76 13.71 -27.12
CA ASN A 320 -4.08 13.42 -28.51
C ASN A 320 -2.89 12.79 -29.25
N ARG A 321 -3.11 11.64 -29.90
CA ARG A 321 -2.06 10.89 -30.64
C ARG A 321 -0.83 10.47 -29.83
N ALA A 322 -0.86 10.55 -28.50
CA ALA A 322 0.24 10.06 -27.68
C ALA A 322 0.41 8.53 -27.85
N ASP A 323 1.66 8.03 -27.88
CA ASP A 323 1.96 6.61 -28.00
C ASP A 323 2.25 5.99 -26.63
N ALA A 324 1.25 5.33 -26.03
CA ALA A 324 1.39 4.58 -24.79
C ALA A 324 1.46 3.06 -25.03
N SER A 325 1.86 2.64 -26.24
CA SER A 325 2.01 1.22 -26.58
C SER A 325 3.15 0.55 -25.79
N PRO A 326 3.19 -0.79 -25.72
CA PRO A 326 4.22 -1.47 -24.98
C PRO A 326 5.62 -1.27 -25.57
N THR A 327 6.61 -1.14 -24.69
CA THR A 327 8.01 -1.29 -25.06
C THR A 327 8.37 -2.77 -25.06
N MET A 328 9.10 -3.23 -26.07
CA MET A 328 9.55 -4.62 -26.13
C MET A 328 10.89 -4.77 -25.43
N LEU A 329 10.91 -5.55 -24.35
CA LEU A 329 12.15 -5.87 -23.63
C LEU A 329 12.88 -7.04 -24.30
N ALA A 330 14.14 -7.21 -23.91
CA ALA A 330 14.93 -8.38 -24.29
C ALA A 330 14.17 -9.68 -23.99
N GLY A 331 14.20 -10.63 -24.94
CA GLY A 331 13.43 -11.87 -24.84
C GLY A 331 11.98 -11.77 -25.31
N GLY A 332 11.58 -10.67 -25.95
CA GLY A 332 10.26 -10.53 -26.58
C GLY A 332 9.11 -10.27 -25.59
N ARG A 333 9.43 -9.94 -24.34
CA ARG A 333 8.43 -9.57 -23.33
C ARG A 333 7.94 -8.14 -23.58
N ALA A 334 6.65 -7.97 -23.80
CA ALA A 334 6.01 -6.66 -23.83
C ALA A 334 5.97 -6.03 -22.43
N TRP A 335 6.30 -4.75 -22.33
CA TRP A 335 6.23 -3.94 -21.13
C TRP A 335 5.27 -2.76 -21.37
N PRO A 336 4.01 -2.86 -20.91
CA PRO A 336 2.98 -1.85 -21.20
C PRO A 336 3.21 -0.57 -20.40
N ALA A 337 2.71 0.55 -20.93
CA ALA A 337 2.55 1.75 -20.12
C ALA A 337 1.52 1.49 -18.99
N ASN A 338 1.76 2.02 -17.80
CA ASN A 338 0.97 1.69 -16.61
C ASN A 338 0.35 2.93 -15.96
N PHE A 339 -0.95 3.09 -16.16
CA PHE A 339 -1.81 4.13 -15.60
C PHE A 339 -2.76 3.59 -14.51
N GLU A 340 -2.38 2.53 -13.80
CA GLU A 340 -3.20 1.99 -12.71
C GLU A 340 -3.55 3.10 -11.70
N GLY A 341 -4.85 3.33 -11.49
CA GLY A 341 -5.36 4.34 -10.58
C GLY A 341 -5.20 5.79 -11.03
N ALA A 342 -4.76 6.07 -12.26
CA ALA A 342 -4.62 7.43 -12.78
C ALA A 342 -5.97 8.13 -12.98
N ASP A 343 -5.99 9.44 -12.82
CA ASP A 343 -7.18 10.27 -13.03
C ASP A 343 -7.11 11.00 -14.37
N PHE A 344 -7.96 10.63 -15.31
CA PHE A 344 -8.10 11.23 -16.65
C PHE A 344 -9.35 12.11 -16.77
N SER A 345 -9.89 12.61 -15.66
CA SER A 345 -11.11 13.42 -15.71
C SER A 345 -10.94 14.62 -16.64
N ASP A 346 -11.88 14.80 -17.57
CA ASP A 346 -11.90 15.87 -18.57
C ASP A 346 -10.67 15.90 -19.51
N ALA A 347 -9.90 14.80 -19.59
CA ALA A 347 -8.76 14.67 -20.50
C ALA A 347 -9.18 14.31 -21.93
N ASP A 348 -8.34 14.66 -22.91
CA ASP A 348 -8.55 14.36 -24.34
C ASP A 348 -7.54 13.31 -24.84
N LEU A 349 -7.99 12.06 -24.95
CA LEU A 349 -7.18 10.91 -25.38
C LEU A 349 -7.42 10.56 -26.86
N ARG A 350 -8.10 11.42 -27.64
CA ARG A 350 -8.47 11.07 -29.01
C ARG A 350 -7.24 10.70 -29.85
N GLU A 351 -7.36 9.60 -30.59
CA GLU A 351 -6.31 9.07 -31.47
C GLU A 351 -5.03 8.62 -30.77
N ALA A 352 -4.97 8.62 -29.42
CA ALA A 352 -3.85 8.04 -28.69
C ALA A 352 -3.70 6.53 -28.99
N ARG A 353 -2.57 5.93 -28.62
CA ARG A 353 -2.33 4.48 -28.78
C ARG A 353 -2.19 3.87 -27.40
N MET A 354 -3.32 3.48 -26.80
CA MET A 354 -3.37 3.03 -25.40
C MET A 354 -3.96 1.62 -25.23
N GLY A 355 -4.16 0.85 -26.31
CA GLY A 355 -4.89 -0.42 -26.25
C GLY A 355 -4.30 -1.50 -25.35
N ASP A 356 -2.98 -1.48 -25.13
CA ASP A 356 -2.29 -2.41 -24.22
C ASP A 356 -1.92 -1.78 -22.87
N ALA A 357 -2.31 -0.51 -22.64
CA ALA A 357 -1.96 0.20 -21.42
C ALA A 357 -2.73 -0.37 -20.21
N VAL A 358 -2.07 -0.44 -19.06
CA VAL A 358 -2.71 -0.87 -17.81
C VAL A 358 -3.47 0.32 -17.23
N VAL A 359 -4.79 0.25 -17.13
CA VAL A 359 -5.65 1.38 -16.70
C VAL A 359 -6.57 1.04 -15.53
N ARG A 360 -6.31 -0.09 -14.86
CA ARG A 360 -7.14 -0.61 -13.76
C ARG A 360 -7.31 0.44 -12.66
N GLY A 361 -8.54 0.67 -12.22
CA GLY A 361 -8.79 1.61 -11.12
C GLY A 361 -8.72 3.08 -11.51
N GLY A 362 -8.52 3.41 -12.80
CA GLY A 362 -8.46 4.79 -13.26
C GLY A 362 -9.82 5.49 -13.26
N VAL A 363 -9.79 6.82 -13.27
CA VAL A 363 -10.97 7.68 -13.31
C VAL A 363 -11.06 8.31 -14.69
N PHE A 364 -12.23 8.21 -15.34
CA PHE A 364 -12.44 8.64 -16.74
C PHE A 364 -13.69 9.52 -16.89
N THR A 365 -13.94 10.41 -15.92
CA THR A 365 -15.11 11.29 -15.94
C THR A 365 -14.97 12.27 -17.09
N ASN A 366 -15.95 12.35 -18.00
CA ASN A 366 -15.94 13.24 -19.18
C ASN A 366 -14.70 13.10 -20.10
N THR A 367 -13.98 12.00 -20.04
CA THR A 367 -12.78 11.78 -20.86
C THR A 367 -13.16 11.52 -22.33
N LEU A 368 -12.48 12.18 -23.28
CA LEU A 368 -12.64 11.92 -24.71
C LEU A 368 -11.70 10.78 -25.13
N THR A 369 -12.25 9.69 -25.65
CA THR A 369 -11.46 8.45 -25.90
C THR A 369 -11.54 7.94 -27.34
N GLU A 370 -12.08 8.71 -28.28
CA GLU A 370 -12.32 8.26 -29.64
C GLU A 370 -11.02 7.82 -30.33
N ASN A 371 -10.99 6.63 -30.94
CA ASN A 371 -9.83 6.05 -31.63
C ASN A 371 -8.56 5.86 -30.77
N SER A 372 -8.63 6.04 -29.46
CA SER A 372 -7.49 5.85 -28.54
C SER A 372 -7.04 4.38 -28.39
N GLY A 373 -7.91 3.45 -28.78
CA GLY A 373 -7.77 2.02 -28.50
C GLY A 373 -7.90 1.64 -27.02
N ILE A 374 -8.05 2.60 -26.10
CA ILE A 374 -8.09 2.36 -24.65
C ILE A 374 -9.33 1.53 -24.28
N ASP A 375 -9.12 0.49 -23.49
CA ASP A 375 -10.21 -0.29 -22.93
C ASP A 375 -10.67 0.30 -21.59
N ILE A 376 -11.56 1.30 -21.67
CA ILE A 376 -12.17 1.88 -20.46
C ILE A 376 -13.16 0.94 -19.77
N ALA A 377 -13.64 -0.10 -20.44
CA ALA A 377 -14.55 -1.07 -19.82
C ALA A 377 -13.83 -1.87 -18.72
N ASN A 378 -12.54 -2.14 -18.91
CA ASN A 378 -11.64 -2.69 -17.90
C ASN A 378 -10.95 -1.63 -17.02
N ALA A 379 -11.05 -0.35 -17.40
CA ALA A 379 -10.59 0.76 -16.57
C ALA A 379 -11.58 1.14 -15.48
N GLY A 380 -12.85 0.74 -15.66
CA GLY A 380 -13.85 0.72 -14.60
C GLY A 380 -13.18 0.29 -13.31
N ALA A 381 -13.24 1.18 -12.30
CA ALA A 381 -12.65 1.01 -10.99
C ALA A 381 -12.60 -0.47 -10.67
N VAL A 382 -11.40 -1.04 -10.37
CA VAL A 382 -11.24 -2.45 -9.97
C VAL A 382 -12.49 -2.78 -9.19
N THR A 383 -13.42 -3.48 -9.86
CA THR A 383 -14.69 -3.71 -9.22
C THR A 383 -14.25 -4.75 -8.23
N PRO A 384 -14.23 -4.42 -6.92
CA PRO A 384 -13.75 -5.39 -5.98
C PRO A 384 -14.61 -6.65 -6.20
N PRO A 385 -14.05 -7.84 -6.01
CA PRO A 385 -14.63 -9.08 -6.52
C PRO A 385 -16.13 -9.21 -6.16
N PRO A 386 -16.93 -9.99 -6.90
CA PRO A 386 -18.39 -10.04 -6.76
C PRO A 386 -18.85 -10.06 -5.29
N PRO A 387 -20.03 -9.51 -4.93
CA PRO A 387 -20.47 -9.27 -3.54
C PRO A 387 -20.43 -10.46 -2.54
N GLU A 388 -20.08 -11.66 -2.99
CA GLU A 388 -19.82 -12.86 -2.20
C GLU A 388 -18.33 -13.07 -1.83
N GLU A 389 -17.42 -12.48 -2.60
CA GLU A 389 -15.96 -12.44 -2.39
C GLU A 389 -15.50 -11.09 -1.82
N ARG A 390 -16.32 -10.04 -1.99
CA ARG A 390 -16.27 -8.78 -1.21
C ARG A 390 -16.78 -8.91 0.23
N ARG A 391 -17.23 -10.10 0.65
CA ARG A 391 -17.94 -10.32 1.93
C ARG A 391 -17.17 -9.69 3.11
N ARG A 392 -17.52 -8.54 3.67
CA ARG A 392 -18.59 -7.51 3.53
C ARG A 392 -18.41 -6.75 4.87
N GLN A 393 -18.28 -5.45 5.04
CA GLN A 393 -18.48 -4.24 4.24
C GLN A 393 -17.53 -3.15 4.79
N LYS A 394 -17.72 -1.87 4.38
CA LYS A 394 -17.45 -0.71 5.24
C LYS A 394 -17.96 -1.05 6.64
N ARG A 395 -17.04 -1.33 7.56
CA ARG A 395 -17.40 -1.83 8.87
C ARG A 395 -17.73 -0.63 9.75
N PHE A 396 -18.91 -0.65 10.33
CA PHE A 396 -19.40 0.41 11.18
C PHE A 396 -19.16 0.01 12.63
N VAL A 397 -18.64 0.95 13.41
CA VAL A 397 -18.53 0.80 14.87
C VAL A 397 -19.77 1.41 15.54
N ARG A 398 -20.35 2.45 14.93
CA ARG A 398 -21.56 3.13 15.42
C ARG A 398 -22.67 3.18 14.38
N PRO A 399 -23.94 3.04 14.80
CA PRO A 399 -24.37 2.70 16.17
C PRO A 399 -23.90 1.29 16.56
N GLY A 400 -23.63 1.08 17.86
CA GLY A 400 -23.12 -0.19 18.34
C GLY A 400 -24.17 -1.30 18.17
N LEU A 401 -23.74 -2.51 17.80
CA LEU A 401 -24.62 -3.69 17.78
C LEU A 401 -24.20 -4.68 18.86
N VAL A 402 -25.19 -5.35 19.45
CA VAL A 402 -25.02 -6.36 20.49
C VAL A 402 -25.73 -7.64 20.10
N VAL A 403 -25.08 -8.78 20.31
CA VAL A 403 -25.60 -10.10 19.94
C VAL A 403 -25.92 -10.89 21.20
N HIS A 404 -27.20 -11.18 21.41
CA HIS A 404 -27.69 -12.01 22.51
C HIS A 404 -27.86 -13.45 22.03
N THR A 405 -27.24 -14.37 22.74
CA THR A 405 -27.35 -15.81 22.49
C THR A 405 -27.67 -16.55 23.79
N GLU A 406 -27.91 -17.86 23.70
CA GLU A 406 -28.05 -18.74 24.88
C GLU A 406 -26.80 -18.81 25.75
N HIS A 407 -25.63 -18.44 25.21
CA HIS A 407 -24.33 -18.53 25.88
C HIS A 407 -23.83 -17.17 26.41
N GLY A 408 -24.60 -16.10 26.22
CA GLY A 408 -24.27 -14.78 26.74
C GLY A 408 -24.59 -13.65 25.78
N VAL A 409 -24.09 -12.47 26.13
CA VAL A 409 -24.27 -11.22 25.38
C VAL A 409 -22.91 -10.77 24.87
N PHE A 410 -22.80 -10.61 23.55
CA PHE A 410 -21.55 -10.32 22.87
C PHE A 410 -21.65 -8.99 22.13
N PRO A 411 -20.96 -7.93 22.56
CA PRO A 411 -20.91 -6.69 21.81
C PRO A 411 -20.13 -6.89 20.50
N ALA A 412 -20.62 -6.29 19.42
CA ALA A 412 -19.90 -6.24 18.17
C ALA A 412 -18.83 -5.15 18.24
N ARG A 413 -17.56 -5.54 18.01
CA ARG A 413 -16.45 -4.61 17.79
C ARG A 413 -16.71 -3.75 16.56
N ASN A 414 -17.20 -4.38 15.50
CA ASN A 414 -17.65 -3.71 14.31
C ASN A 414 -18.64 -4.61 13.56
N TRP A 415 -19.45 -3.99 12.72
CA TRP A 415 -20.50 -4.69 12.00
C TRP A 415 -20.60 -4.23 10.56
N SER A 416 -21.27 -5.07 9.79
CA SER A 416 -21.53 -4.87 8.40
C SER A 416 -22.82 -5.63 8.07
N VAL A 417 -23.55 -5.28 7.01
CA VAL A 417 -24.62 -6.07 6.42
C VAL A 417 -24.16 -7.48 6.10
N GLY A 418 -22.87 -7.78 5.96
CA GLY A 418 -22.40 -9.16 5.77
C GLY A 418 -22.19 -9.96 7.05
N GLY A 419 -21.93 -9.31 8.17
CA GLY A 419 -21.54 -10.00 9.39
C GLY A 419 -21.03 -9.08 10.48
N LEU A 420 -20.62 -9.69 11.59
CA LEU A 420 -20.17 -9.02 12.80
C LEU A 420 -18.80 -9.56 13.20
N CYS A 421 -17.95 -8.71 13.77
CA CYS A 421 -16.85 -9.15 14.62
C CYS A 421 -17.28 -8.95 16.07
N LEU A 422 -17.39 -10.01 16.84
CA LEU A 422 -17.83 -9.99 18.23
C LEU A 422 -16.64 -10.05 19.18
N LEU A 423 -16.73 -9.29 20.28
CA LEU A 423 -15.88 -9.49 21.46
C LEU A 423 -16.48 -10.63 22.28
N ALA A 424 -15.82 -11.79 22.23
CA ALA A 424 -16.35 -13.06 22.69
C ALA A 424 -15.27 -13.91 23.37
N VAL A 425 -14.81 -13.42 24.54
CA VAL A 425 -13.86 -14.14 25.41
C VAL A 425 -14.56 -15.40 25.96
N ASN A 426 -13.97 -16.58 25.73
CA ASN A 426 -14.50 -17.90 26.12
C ASN A 426 -15.79 -18.36 25.41
N GLN A 427 -15.94 -18.03 24.12
CA GLN A 427 -17.13 -18.40 23.35
C GLN A 427 -17.16 -19.89 22.94
N PRO A 428 -18.33 -20.57 22.99
CA PRO A 428 -18.44 -22.01 22.77
C PRO A 428 -18.59 -22.42 21.30
N TYR A 429 -18.68 -21.47 20.37
CA TYR A 429 -18.96 -21.77 18.97
C TYR A 429 -17.72 -22.23 18.20
N ARG A 430 -17.92 -23.20 17.31
CA ARG A 430 -16.87 -23.77 16.44
C ARG A 430 -16.93 -23.14 15.05
N ARG A 431 -15.78 -23.10 14.37
CA ARG A 431 -15.72 -22.65 12.96
C ARG A 431 -16.67 -23.47 12.09
N GLY A 432 -17.46 -22.78 11.26
CA GLY A 432 -18.50 -23.38 10.41
C GLY A 432 -19.82 -23.67 11.13
N GLN A 433 -19.89 -23.56 12.46
CA GLN A 433 -21.13 -23.73 13.21
C GLN A 433 -22.12 -22.62 12.86
N SER A 434 -23.37 -23.00 12.64
CA SER A 434 -24.49 -22.08 12.52
C SER A 434 -25.21 -21.97 13.86
N PHE A 435 -25.65 -20.78 14.24
CA PHE A 435 -26.46 -20.55 15.42
C PHE A 435 -27.41 -19.39 15.20
N GLN A 436 -28.50 -19.35 15.97
CA GLN A 436 -29.45 -18.24 15.95
C GLN A 436 -29.16 -17.29 17.10
N ALA A 437 -29.28 -15.99 16.85
CA ALA A 437 -29.06 -14.96 17.86
C ALA A 437 -29.98 -13.77 17.65
N ARG A 438 -30.27 -13.05 18.74
CA ARG A 438 -30.97 -11.76 18.67
C ARG A 438 -29.92 -10.65 18.58
N VAL A 439 -29.91 -9.90 17.49
CA VAL A 439 -29.05 -8.74 17.27
C VAL A 439 -29.84 -7.50 17.64
N VAL A 440 -29.25 -6.61 18.44
CA VAL A 440 -29.88 -5.41 18.99
C VAL A 440 -28.97 -4.21 18.79
N MET A 441 -29.54 -3.03 18.52
CA MET A 441 -28.78 -1.78 18.53
C MET A 441 -28.57 -1.29 19.96
N ALA A 442 -27.32 -1.05 20.36
CA ALA A 442 -26.92 -0.82 21.76
C ALA A 442 -27.68 0.33 22.42
N ASP A 443 -27.93 1.41 21.66
CA ASP A 443 -28.57 2.62 22.18
C ASP A 443 -30.10 2.64 21.97
N ARG A 444 -30.66 1.57 21.38
CA ARG A 444 -32.07 1.45 20.99
C ARG A 444 -32.53 -0.01 20.97
N GLU A 445 -32.97 -0.49 22.13
CA GLU A 445 -33.41 -1.88 22.30
C GLU A 445 -34.64 -2.26 21.47
N ASP A 446 -35.43 -1.27 21.04
CA ASP A 446 -36.57 -1.43 20.13
C ASP A 446 -36.13 -1.86 18.72
N VAL A 447 -34.88 -1.58 18.35
CA VAL A 447 -34.29 -1.98 17.06
C VAL A 447 -33.54 -3.29 17.23
N ALA A 448 -34.28 -4.39 17.02
CA ALA A 448 -33.76 -5.73 17.17
C ALA A 448 -34.22 -6.65 16.02
N ALA A 449 -33.43 -7.69 15.76
CA ALA A 449 -33.76 -8.73 14.80
C ALA A 449 -33.21 -10.08 15.23
N VAL A 450 -33.91 -11.17 14.88
CA VAL A 450 -33.36 -12.53 15.00
C VAL A 450 -32.59 -12.86 13.72
N ALA A 451 -31.36 -13.32 13.87
CA ALA A 451 -30.46 -13.62 12.77
C ALA A 451 -29.86 -15.03 12.89
N ASN A 452 -29.76 -15.72 11.76
CA ASN A 452 -29.00 -16.96 11.64
C ASN A 452 -27.55 -16.60 11.27
N LEU A 453 -26.62 -16.87 12.17
CA LEU A 453 -25.21 -16.56 12.06
C LEU A 453 -24.39 -17.81 11.76
N VAL A 454 -23.32 -17.67 10.97
CA VAL A 454 -22.34 -18.73 10.71
C VAL A 454 -20.97 -18.26 11.16
N VAL A 455 -20.30 -19.04 11.99
CA VAL A 455 -18.93 -18.74 12.44
C VAL A 455 -17.94 -18.93 11.29
N LEU A 456 -17.22 -17.86 10.94
CA LEU A 456 -16.19 -17.87 9.90
C LEU A 456 -14.79 -18.12 10.47
N HIS A 457 -14.48 -17.43 11.57
CA HIS A 457 -13.16 -17.45 12.18
C HIS A 457 -13.26 -17.21 13.69
N ARG A 458 -12.34 -17.82 14.43
CA ARG A 458 -12.21 -17.71 15.88
C ARG A 458 -10.76 -17.38 16.21
N ASP A 459 -10.58 -16.35 17.02
CA ASP A 459 -9.29 -15.98 17.61
C ASP A 459 -9.43 -16.09 19.14
N GLU A 460 -8.92 -17.19 19.69
CA GLU A 460 -9.02 -17.48 21.13
C GLU A 460 -8.11 -16.59 21.97
N GLU A 461 -6.98 -16.16 21.42
CA GLU A 461 -6.01 -15.31 22.12
C GLU A 461 -6.54 -13.89 22.27
N ARG A 462 -7.26 -13.38 21.25
CA ARG A 462 -7.86 -12.05 21.27
C ARG A 462 -9.30 -12.02 21.74
N GLY A 463 -9.90 -13.19 22.02
CA GLY A 463 -11.31 -13.31 22.37
C GLY A 463 -12.24 -12.75 21.29
N GLN A 464 -11.96 -13.04 20.01
CA GLN A 464 -12.74 -12.52 18.89
C GLN A 464 -13.45 -13.64 18.11
N LEU A 465 -14.68 -13.34 17.70
CA LEU A 465 -15.49 -14.23 16.89
C LEU A 465 -16.02 -13.50 15.65
N SER A 466 -15.56 -13.92 14.47
CA SER A 466 -16.06 -13.38 13.20
C SER A 466 -17.18 -14.26 12.68
N VAL A 467 -18.35 -13.65 12.50
CA VAL A 467 -19.57 -14.32 12.05
C VAL A 467 -20.12 -13.64 10.81
N ARG A 468 -20.77 -14.40 9.93
CA ARG A 468 -21.57 -13.87 8.82
C ARG A 468 -23.05 -14.13 9.03
N PHE A 469 -23.89 -13.27 8.47
CA PHE A 469 -25.31 -13.56 8.34
C PHE A 469 -25.52 -14.64 7.26
N ASN A 470 -26.23 -15.70 7.61
CA ASN A 470 -26.52 -16.80 6.68
C ASN A 470 -27.73 -16.50 5.78
N GLN A 471 -28.71 -15.77 6.32
CA GLN A 471 -29.95 -15.40 5.67
C GLN A 471 -30.40 -14.02 6.14
N TYR A 472 -31.14 -13.30 5.28
CA TYR A 472 -31.66 -11.96 5.56
C TYR A 472 -33.19 -11.99 5.66
N GLY A 473 -33.69 -12.09 6.89
CA GLY A 473 -35.10 -11.80 7.18
C GLY A 473 -35.39 -10.30 7.08
N ASP A 474 -36.67 -9.93 6.95
CA ASP A 474 -37.06 -8.54 6.78
C ASP A 474 -36.75 -7.67 8.01
N ASP A 475 -36.87 -8.24 9.21
CA ASP A 475 -36.48 -7.59 10.47
C ASP A 475 -34.97 -7.30 10.52
N LEU A 476 -34.14 -8.24 10.06
CA LEU A 476 -32.69 -8.05 10.02
C LEU A 476 -32.29 -6.97 9.01
N LYS A 477 -32.96 -6.93 7.84
CA LYS A 477 -32.76 -5.86 6.87
C LYS A 477 -33.18 -4.51 7.45
N ALA A 478 -34.31 -4.45 8.16
CA ALA A 478 -34.81 -3.24 8.80
C ALA A 478 -33.86 -2.73 9.89
N LEU A 479 -33.34 -3.63 10.74
CA LEU A 479 -32.32 -3.31 11.74
C LEU A 479 -31.07 -2.73 11.08
N LEU A 480 -30.49 -3.44 10.10
CA LEU A 480 -29.24 -3.02 9.48
C LEU A 480 -29.39 -1.72 8.68
N LYS A 481 -30.55 -1.51 8.06
CA LYS A 481 -30.89 -0.25 7.40
C LYS A 481 -31.02 0.90 8.41
N THR A 482 -31.69 0.67 9.53
CA THR A 482 -31.84 1.68 10.59
C THR A 482 -30.49 2.02 11.20
N ALA A 483 -29.67 1.02 11.52
CA ALA A 483 -28.32 1.21 12.02
C ALA A 483 -27.45 1.98 11.02
N PHE A 484 -27.57 1.68 9.72
CA PHE A 484 -26.85 2.41 8.67
C PHE A 484 -27.32 3.87 8.53
N LEU A 485 -28.63 4.14 8.63
CA LEU A 485 -29.15 5.51 8.57
C LEU A 485 -28.76 6.34 9.81
N GLU A 486 -28.77 5.74 11.00
CA GLU A 486 -28.25 6.38 12.21
C GLU A 486 -26.75 6.65 12.11
N HIS A 487 -25.98 5.74 11.51
CA HIS A 487 -24.57 5.99 11.18
C HIS A 487 -24.42 7.21 10.27
N GLN A 488 -25.25 7.35 9.23
CA GLN A 488 -25.24 8.52 8.34
C GLN A 488 -25.57 9.82 9.08
N LYS A 489 -26.56 9.83 9.98
CA LYS A 489 -26.88 11.02 10.79
C LYS A 489 -25.73 11.44 11.72
N LEU A 490 -24.99 10.47 12.26
CA LEU A 490 -23.82 10.73 13.09
C LEU A 490 -22.63 11.27 12.29
N ALA A 491 -22.62 11.10 10.96
CA ALA A 491 -21.52 11.49 10.07
C ALA A 491 -21.62 12.95 9.57
N GLY A 492 -22.70 13.67 9.88
CA GLY A 492 -23.03 14.97 9.28
C GLY A 492 -23.56 14.83 7.86
#